data_AF-A0A438DHR7-F1
#
_entry.id   AF-A0A438DHR7-F1
#
_cell.length_a   1.000
_cell.length_b   1.000
_cell.length_c   1.000
_cell.angle_alpha   90.00
_cell.angle_beta   90.00
_cell.angle_gamma   90.00
#
_symmetry.space_group_name_H-M   'P 1'
#
loop_
_entity.id
_entity.type
_entity.pdbx_description
1 polymer ?
#
loop_
_entity_poly.entity_id
_entity_poly.type
_entity_poly.pdbx_seq_one_letter_code
_entity_poly.pdbx_strand_id
1 'polypeptide(L)'
;MVQPPRCVHSNNPFYVYKFPKALYGLKQTPRAGYTKLSSSLTCWGFKQSQGQPLEDPTLYCSVVRALQYCTLTCPDICFTVNKVCQFMHCPTNVHWQTVKRILRYLHGIVSHGLSIAASSDLSLTCYTDADWASCLDDRRGTSGYCTLLGSSLISWSSFKQKVVSRSSSKFEYRGLANAATELTWVESLLHEL
;
A
#
# COMPACT_ATOMS: atom_id res chain seq x y z
N MET A 1 -21.18 -17.06 -25.36
CA MET A 1 -21.54 -16.51 -24.04
C MET A 1 -22.99 -16.87 -23.77
N VAL A 2 -23.28 -17.50 -22.63
CA VAL A 2 -24.63 -18.01 -22.28
C VAL A 2 -25.23 -17.10 -21.21
N GLN A 3 -26.51 -16.74 -21.32
CA GLN A 3 -27.21 -15.94 -20.32
C GLN A 3 -27.39 -16.72 -19.01
N PRO A 4 -27.30 -16.07 -17.83
CA PRO A 4 -27.38 -16.77 -16.55
C PRO A 4 -28.79 -17.38 -16.30
N PRO A 5 -28.89 -18.51 -15.57
CA PRO A 5 -30.09 -19.38 -15.56
C PRO A 5 -31.37 -18.81 -14.91
N ARG A 6 -31.42 -17.52 -14.59
CA ARG A 6 -32.57 -16.86 -13.94
C ARG A 6 -32.92 -15.48 -14.52
N CYS A 7 -32.20 -15.02 -15.55
CA CYS A 7 -32.40 -13.69 -16.15
C CYS A 7 -32.34 -13.77 -17.68
N VAL A 8 -33.10 -14.71 -18.26
CA VAL A 8 -33.11 -14.95 -19.71
C VAL A 8 -34.16 -14.04 -20.34
N HIS A 9 -33.75 -13.22 -21.30
CA HIS A 9 -34.67 -12.37 -22.05
C HIS A 9 -35.31 -13.17 -23.18
N SER A 10 -36.64 -13.25 -23.21
CA SER A 10 -37.41 -14.13 -24.12
C SER A 10 -37.18 -13.83 -25.61
N ASN A 11 -37.06 -12.56 -25.99
CA ASN A 11 -37.00 -12.16 -27.40
C ASN A 11 -35.59 -11.89 -27.96
N ASN A 12 -34.54 -11.90 -27.11
CA ASN A 12 -33.18 -11.59 -27.58
C ASN A 12 -32.13 -12.44 -26.82
N PRO A 13 -31.66 -13.54 -27.43
CA PRO A 13 -30.74 -14.48 -26.77
C PRO A 13 -29.31 -13.93 -26.61
N PHE A 14 -28.96 -12.81 -27.25
CA PHE A 14 -27.62 -12.20 -27.17
C PHE A 14 -27.53 -10.96 -26.27
N TYR A 15 -28.61 -10.57 -25.59
CA TYR A 15 -28.56 -9.44 -24.66
C TYR A 15 -27.76 -9.78 -23.40
N VAL A 16 -26.85 -8.88 -23.04
CA VAL A 16 -26.05 -8.92 -21.82
C VAL A 16 -26.62 -7.87 -20.86
N TYR A 17 -26.81 -8.26 -19.59
CA TYR A 17 -27.39 -7.38 -18.59
C TYR A 17 -26.49 -6.17 -18.33
N LYS A 18 -26.97 -4.96 -18.64
CA LYS A 18 -26.27 -3.72 -18.31
C LYS A 18 -26.45 -3.43 -16.83
N PHE A 19 -25.44 -3.73 -16.02
CA PHE A 19 -25.44 -3.35 -14.61
C PHE A 19 -25.41 -1.82 -14.48
N PRO A 20 -26.40 -1.18 -13.82
CA PRO A 20 -26.46 0.28 -13.68
C PRO A 20 -25.40 0.84 -12.73
N LYS A 21 -24.72 -0.02 -11.96
CA LYS A 21 -23.55 0.33 -11.12
C LYS A 21 -22.54 -0.81 -11.20
N ALA A 22 -21.25 -0.45 -11.33
CA ALA A 22 -20.17 -1.42 -11.34
C ALA A 22 -20.16 -2.24 -10.03
N LEU A 23 -19.94 -3.56 -10.14
CA LEU A 23 -19.70 -4.49 -9.03
C LEU A 23 -18.34 -4.22 -8.34
N TYR A 24 -17.95 -2.97 -8.15
CA TYR A 24 -16.75 -2.57 -7.40
C TYR A 24 -16.91 -2.82 -5.87
N GLY A 25 -18.08 -3.27 -5.41
CA GLY A 25 -18.38 -3.50 -4.00
C GLY A 25 -18.04 -4.90 -3.44
N LEU A 26 -17.78 -5.90 -4.29
CA LEU A 26 -17.60 -7.29 -3.82
C LEU A 26 -16.26 -7.55 -3.11
N LYS A 27 -15.26 -6.68 -3.28
CA LYS A 27 -14.06 -6.64 -2.44
C LYS A 27 -14.16 -5.64 -1.26
N GLN A 28 -15.20 -4.79 -1.22
CA GLN A 28 -15.42 -3.82 -0.15
C GLN A 28 -16.35 -4.33 0.96
N THR A 29 -17.13 -5.39 0.73
CA THR A 29 -18.00 -6.01 1.74
C THR A 29 -17.30 -6.45 3.03
N PRO A 30 -16.04 -6.96 3.03
CA PRO A 30 -15.31 -7.24 4.27
C PRO A 30 -14.96 -5.95 5.04
N ARG A 31 -14.58 -4.88 4.33
CA ARG A 31 -14.27 -3.58 4.92
C ARG A 31 -15.52 -2.92 5.50
N ALA A 32 -16.67 -2.98 4.81
CA ALA A 32 -17.94 -2.42 5.29
C ALA A 32 -18.50 -3.17 6.51
N GLY A 33 -18.37 -4.51 6.54
CA GLY A 33 -18.73 -5.31 7.71
C GLY A 33 -17.84 -5.01 8.92
N TYR A 34 -16.53 -4.92 8.69
CA TYR A 34 -15.56 -4.57 9.74
C TYR A 34 -15.76 -3.15 10.27
N THR A 35 -16.01 -2.15 9.41
CA THR A 35 -16.24 -0.77 9.86
C THR A 35 -17.52 -0.65 10.68
N LYS A 36 -18.60 -1.33 10.30
CA LYS A 36 -19.85 -1.34 11.08
C LYS A 36 -19.62 -1.96 12.46
N LEU A 37 -18.99 -3.13 12.52
CA LEU A 37 -18.71 -3.84 13.77
C LEU A 37 -17.74 -3.04 14.68
N SER A 38 -16.65 -2.52 14.11
CA SER A 38 -15.69 -1.65 14.82
C SER A 38 -16.34 -0.36 15.35
N SER A 39 -17.24 0.26 14.57
CA SER A 39 -17.99 1.44 15.01
C SER A 39 -18.95 1.14 16.17
N SER A 40 -19.64 -0.01 16.13
CA SER A 40 -20.53 -0.44 17.21
C SER A 40 -19.75 -0.79 18.48
N LEU A 41 -18.62 -1.50 18.37
CA LEU A 41 -17.74 -1.81 19.51
C LEU A 41 -17.19 -0.55 20.17
N THR A 42 -16.74 0.42 19.37
CA THR A 42 -16.29 1.72 19.87
C THR A 42 -17.43 2.48 20.57
N CYS A 43 -18.64 2.45 20.02
CA CYS A 43 -19.82 3.05 20.65
C CYS A 43 -20.19 2.39 21.98
N TRP A 44 -19.93 1.08 22.12
CA TRP A 44 -20.10 0.34 23.37
C TRP A 44 -18.94 0.51 24.37
N GLY A 45 -17.99 1.39 24.08
CA GLY A 45 -16.87 1.70 24.98
C GLY A 45 -15.69 0.73 24.90
N PHE A 46 -15.71 -0.23 23.98
CA PHE A 46 -14.56 -1.11 23.74
C PHE A 46 -13.46 -0.34 23.00
N LYS A 47 -12.22 -0.49 23.48
CA LYS A 47 -11.02 0.03 22.82
C LYS A 47 -10.21 -1.13 22.28
N GLN A 48 -9.68 -0.98 21.07
CA GLN A 48 -8.75 -1.95 20.51
C GLN A 48 -7.48 -1.97 21.37
N SER A 49 -7.10 -3.17 21.83
CA SER A 49 -5.85 -3.35 22.58
C SER A 49 -4.66 -3.02 21.67
N GLN A 50 -3.85 -2.04 22.07
CA GLN A 50 -2.65 -1.59 21.35
C GLN A 50 -1.40 -2.41 21.70
N GLY A 51 -1.57 -3.46 22.50
CA GLY A 51 -0.46 -4.23 23.07
C GLY A 51 0.16 -3.58 24.31
N GLN A 52 1.09 -4.29 24.92
CA GLN A 52 1.89 -3.78 26.04
C GLN A 52 3.15 -3.09 25.50
N PRO A 53 3.54 -1.91 26.02
CA PRO A 53 4.81 -1.28 25.69
C PRO A 53 5.99 -2.23 25.92
N LEU A 54 7.02 -2.15 25.08
CA LEU A 54 8.26 -2.88 25.32
C LEU A 54 9.03 -2.23 26.47
N GLU A 55 9.59 -3.05 27.37
CA GLU A 55 10.46 -2.57 28.45
C GLU A 55 11.71 -1.87 27.91
N ASP A 56 12.30 -2.42 26.84
CA ASP A 56 13.45 -1.83 26.15
C ASP A 56 13.15 -1.60 24.65
N PRO A 57 13.00 -0.34 24.20
CA PRO A 57 12.76 0.00 22.80
C PRO A 57 14.02 0.01 21.93
N THR A 58 15.22 -0.09 22.51
CA THR A 58 16.48 0.09 21.77
C THR A 58 16.64 -0.95 20.66
N LEU A 59 16.37 -2.21 20.97
CA LEU A 59 16.46 -3.32 20.02
C LEU A 59 15.44 -3.15 18.88
N TYR A 60 14.22 -2.72 19.19
CA TYR A 60 13.20 -2.42 18.20
C TYR A 60 13.70 -1.35 17.21
N CYS A 61 14.20 -0.23 17.72
CA CYS A 61 14.69 0.88 16.90
C CYS A 61 15.89 0.48 16.03
N SER A 62 16.82 -0.29 16.58
CA SER A 62 17.99 -0.79 15.85
C SER A 62 17.57 -1.65 14.65
N VAL A 63 16.68 -2.63 14.88
CA VAL A 63 16.19 -3.53 13.82
C VAL A 63 15.37 -2.78 12.77
N VAL A 64 14.47 -1.88 13.20
CA VAL A 64 13.64 -1.10 12.26
C VAL A 64 14.51 -0.18 11.39
N ARG A 65 15.56 0.42 11.96
CA ARG A 65 16.55 1.19 11.19
C ARG A 65 17.28 0.32 10.16
N ALA A 66 17.69 -0.89 10.55
CA ALA A 66 18.32 -1.83 9.61
C ALA A 66 17.36 -2.21 8.46
N LEU A 67 16.10 -2.47 8.78
CA LEU A 67 15.05 -2.78 7.79
C LEU A 67 14.81 -1.63 6.80
N GLN A 68 14.98 -0.38 7.23
CA GLN A 68 14.87 0.79 6.35
C GLN A 68 15.93 0.78 5.24
N TYR A 69 17.10 0.17 5.45
CA TYR A 69 18.09 -0.01 4.38
C TYR A 69 17.69 -1.16 3.45
N CYS A 70 17.08 -2.23 3.98
CA CYS A 70 16.60 -3.35 3.17
C CYS A 70 15.56 -2.93 2.13
N THR A 71 14.79 -1.85 2.36
CA THR A 71 13.81 -1.36 1.39
C THR A 71 14.44 -0.91 0.06
N LEU A 72 15.75 -0.64 0.02
CA LEU A 72 16.50 -0.29 -1.19
C LEU A 72 16.72 -1.47 -2.15
N THR A 73 16.58 -2.70 -1.66
CA THR A 73 16.72 -3.92 -2.48
C THR A 73 15.45 -4.77 -2.48
N CYS A 74 14.57 -4.55 -1.50
CA CYS A 74 13.31 -5.26 -1.31
C CYS A 74 12.14 -4.24 -1.31
N PRO A 75 11.65 -3.82 -2.49
CA PRO A 75 10.57 -2.82 -2.62
C PRO A 75 9.26 -3.27 -1.96
N ASP A 76 9.01 -4.57 -1.95
CA ASP A 76 7.82 -5.23 -1.40
C ASP A 76 7.60 -4.98 0.10
N ILE A 77 8.66 -4.81 0.88
CA ILE A 77 8.56 -4.53 2.32
C ILE A 77 8.41 -3.03 2.65
N CYS A 78 8.54 -2.12 1.67
CA CYS A 78 8.57 -0.67 1.90
C CYS A 78 7.38 -0.18 2.73
N PHE A 79 6.17 -0.61 2.39
CA PHE A 79 4.97 -0.20 3.11
C PHE A 79 5.01 -0.64 4.57
N THR A 80 5.36 -1.91 4.81
CA THR A 80 5.34 -2.49 6.16
C THR A 80 6.42 -1.91 7.04
N VAL A 81 7.61 -1.66 6.49
CA VAL A 81 8.72 -0.99 7.18
C VAL A 81 8.33 0.44 7.55
N ASN A 82 7.80 1.22 6.61
CA ASN A 82 7.33 2.58 6.90
C ASN A 82 6.19 2.61 7.94
N LYS A 83 5.39 1.55 8.04
CA LYS A 83 4.37 1.42 9.08
C LYS A 83 4.98 1.19 10.47
N VAL A 84 5.96 0.29 10.61
CA VAL A 84 6.62 0.04 11.91
C VAL A 84 7.52 1.21 12.35
N CYS A 85 8.08 1.98 11.41
CA CYS A 85 8.82 3.22 11.69
C CYS A 85 7.99 4.26 12.45
N GLN A 86 6.65 4.26 12.30
CA GLN A 86 5.77 5.21 12.99
C GLN A 86 5.75 5.00 14.51
N PHE A 87 6.16 3.83 15.00
CA PHE A 87 6.08 3.45 16.42
C PHE A 87 7.44 3.45 17.12
N MET A 88 8.47 4.11 16.56
CA MET A 88 9.81 4.14 17.16
C MET A 88 9.86 4.78 18.56
N HIS A 89 8.96 5.71 18.88
CA HIS A 89 8.95 6.37 20.20
C HIS A 89 8.36 5.52 21.32
N CYS A 90 7.39 4.67 21.02
CA CYS A 90 6.71 3.82 22.00
C CYS A 90 6.27 2.51 21.32
N PRO A 91 7.22 1.61 21.05
CA PRO A 91 6.90 0.32 20.44
C PRO A 91 6.19 -0.59 21.44
N THR A 92 5.31 -1.46 20.93
CA THR A 92 4.57 -2.44 21.73
C THR A 92 4.93 -3.85 21.29
N ASN A 93 4.55 -4.85 22.09
CA ASN A 93 4.72 -6.26 21.76
C ASN A 93 4.07 -6.65 20.41
N VAL A 94 2.96 -6.00 20.03
CA VAL A 94 2.30 -6.19 18.73
C VAL A 94 3.16 -5.64 17.57
N HIS A 95 3.74 -4.45 17.75
CA HIS A 95 4.69 -3.88 16.77
C HIS A 95 5.91 -4.79 16.61
N TRP A 96 6.42 -5.32 17.72
CA TRP A 96 7.57 -6.24 17.70
C TRP A 96 7.28 -7.56 16.97
N GLN A 97 6.08 -8.13 17.15
CA GLN A 97 5.65 -9.31 16.39
C GLN A 97 5.61 -9.04 14.89
N THR A 98 5.19 -7.83 14.50
CA THR A 98 5.18 -7.40 13.09
C THR A 98 6.60 -7.32 12.52
N VAL A 99 7.54 -6.72 13.27
CA VAL A 99 8.96 -6.68 12.88
C VAL A 99 9.54 -8.09 12.72
N LYS A 100 9.29 -9.00 13.67
CA LYS A 100 9.71 -10.41 13.55
C LYS A 100 9.11 -11.09 12.32
N ARG A 101 7.89 -10.73 11.90
CA ARG A 101 7.26 -11.27 10.69
C ARG A 101 7.95 -10.76 9.43
N ILE A 102 8.35 -9.49 9.39
CA ILE A 102 9.16 -8.93 8.29
C ILE A 102 10.48 -9.69 8.18
N LEU A 103 11.17 -9.91 9.30
CA LEU A 103 12.44 -10.66 9.30
C LEU A 103 12.28 -12.11 8.80
N ARG A 104 11.22 -12.82 9.23
CA ARG A 104 10.92 -14.17 8.72
C ARG A 104 10.60 -14.17 7.22
N TYR A 105 9.90 -13.14 6.75
CA TYR A 105 9.62 -12.98 5.33
C TYR A 105 10.91 -12.78 4.54
N LEU A 106 11.76 -11.85 4.96
CA LEU A 106 13.08 -11.61 4.34
C LEU A 106 13.93 -12.88 4.31
N HIS A 107 13.95 -13.66 5.39
CA HIS A 107 14.62 -14.96 5.42
C HIS A 107 14.06 -15.95 4.38
N GLY A 108 12.76 -15.91 4.10
CA GLY A 108 12.13 -16.75 3.08
C GLY A 108 12.42 -16.33 1.64
N ILE A 109 12.83 -15.08 1.42
CA ILE A 109 13.06 -14.51 0.09
C ILE A 109 14.52 -14.15 -0.18
N VAL A 110 15.47 -14.70 0.56
CA VAL A 110 16.92 -14.43 0.40
C VAL A 110 17.42 -14.69 -1.03
N SER A 111 16.79 -15.62 -1.75
CA SER A 111 17.12 -15.94 -3.15
C SER A 111 16.48 -15.01 -4.18
N HIS A 112 15.62 -14.06 -3.76
CA HIS A 112 14.95 -13.12 -4.65
C HIS A 112 15.71 -11.80 -4.66
N GLY A 113 15.73 -11.14 -5.81
CA GLY A 113 16.39 -9.85 -5.98
C GLY A 113 15.79 -9.07 -7.13
N LEU A 114 16.23 -7.82 -7.26
CA LEU A 114 15.84 -6.96 -8.37
C LEU A 114 16.58 -7.40 -9.63
N SER A 115 15.81 -7.75 -10.65
CA SER A 115 16.35 -8.03 -11.99
C SER A 115 16.47 -6.72 -12.76
N ILE A 116 17.69 -6.22 -12.91
CA ILE A 116 18.00 -5.07 -13.78
C ILE A 116 18.65 -5.64 -15.04
N ALA A 117 17.96 -5.56 -16.16
CA ALA A 117 18.46 -6.00 -17.45
C ALA A 117 18.79 -4.79 -18.34
N ALA A 118 19.88 -4.91 -19.10
CA ALA A 118 20.16 -3.95 -20.16
C ALA A 118 19.04 -4.03 -21.21
N SER A 119 18.44 -2.89 -21.50
CA SER A 119 17.34 -2.75 -22.44
C SER A 119 17.59 -1.56 -23.34
N SER A 120 17.25 -1.70 -24.63
CA SER A 120 17.22 -0.57 -25.56
C SER A 120 15.99 0.32 -25.38
N ASP A 121 14.96 -0.19 -24.69
CA ASP A 121 13.79 0.59 -24.31
C ASP A 121 14.08 1.41 -23.06
N LEU A 122 14.17 2.73 -23.25
CA LEU A 122 14.40 3.75 -22.23
C LEU A 122 13.09 4.48 -21.87
N SER A 123 11.93 3.89 -22.17
CA SER A 123 10.66 4.47 -21.75
C SER A 123 10.54 4.48 -20.23
N LEU A 124 10.21 5.64 -19.66
CA LEU A 124 9.93 5.78 -18.24
C LEU A 124 8.43 5.56 -17.98
N THR A 125 8.11 4.56 -17.17
CA THR A 125 6.74 4.27 -16.75
C THR A 125 6.61 4.36 -15.24
N CYS A 126 5.72 5.21 -14.75
CA CYS A 126 5.46 5.36 -13.32
C CYS A 126 4.06 4.85 -12.95
N TYR A 127 4.00 3.96 -11.97
CA TYR A 127 2.76 3.50 -11.37
C TYR A 127 2.62 4.12 -9.98
N THR A 128 1.40 4.49 -9.64
CA THR A 128 1.10 5.13 -8.36
C THR A 128 -0.11 4.47 -7.73
N ASP A 129 -0.04 4.23 -6.43
CA ASP A 129 -1.17 3.75 -5.66
C ASP A 129 -1.35 4.58 -4.38
N ALA A 130 -2.58 4.73 -3.94
CA ALA A 130 -2.94 5.62 -2.86
C ALA A 130 -4.11 5.08 -2.03
N ASP A 131 -3.81 4.63 -0.82
CA ASP A 131 -4.78 4.15 0.15
C ASP A 131 -5.29 5.29 1.04
N TRP A 132 -6.50 5.79 0.76
CA TRP A 132 -7.15 6.86 1.53
C TRP A 132 -7.64 6.37 2.91
N ALA A 133 -7.38 7.19 3.95
CA ALA A 133 -7.85 7.00 5.32
C ALA A 133 -7.57 5.62 5.94
N SER A 134 -6.49 4.97 5.52
CA SER A 134 -6.09 3.63 5.99
C SER A 134 -5.68 3.59 7.46
N CYS A 135 -5.30 4.73 8.05
CA CYS A 135 -4.97 4.85 9.47
C CYS A 135 -6.15 5.48 10.23
N LEU A 136 -6.81 4.70 11.10
CA LEU A 136 -7.97 5.17 11.89
C LEU A 136 -7.58 6.26 12.90
N ASP A 137 -6.35 6.22 13.40
CA ASP A 137 -5.85 7.10 14.46
C ASP A 137 -5.69 8.56 14.00
N ASP A 138 -5.16 8.79 12.80
CA ASP A 138 -4.87 10.14 12.29
C ASP A 138 -5.54 10.48 10.96
N ARG A 139 -6.33 9.54 10.39
CA ARG A 139 -7.03 9.65 9.09
C ARG A 139 -6.12 9.98 7.91
N ARG A 140 -4.79 9.88 8.09
CA ARG A 140 -3.81 10.08 7.02
C ARG A 140 -3.67 8.77 6.25
N GLY A 141 -3.78 8.87 4.94
CA GLY A 141 -3.58 7.73 4.05
C GLY A 141 -2.10 7.49 3.74
N THR A 142 -1.83 6.37 3.06
CA THR A 142 -0.50 6.01 2.57
C THR A 142 -0.50 6.05 1.05
N SER A 143 0.54 6.63 0.45
CA SER A 143 0.76 6.61 -0.99
C SER A 143 2.04 5.87 -1.30
N GLY A 144 2.10 5.26 -2.47
CA GLY A 144 3.32 4.66 -2.99
C GLY A 144 3.42 4.86 -4.48
N TYR A 145 4.64 4.75 -4.98
CA TYR A 145 4.92 4.75 -6.41
C TYR A 145 6.03 3.76 -6.73
N CYS A 146 6.07 3.34 -7.99
CA CYS A 146 7.22 2.66 -8.56
C CYS A 146 7.43 3.12 -10.01
N THR A 147 8.69 3.35 -10.36
CA THR A 147 9.13 3.84 -11.66
C THR A 147 10.00 2.79 -12.32
N LEU A 148 9.63 2.41 -13.54
CA LEU A 148 10.36 1.49 -14.39
C LEU A 148 11.03 2.25 -15.53
N LEU A 149 12.23 1.80 -15.90
CA LEU A 149 12.91 2.14 -17.13
C LEU A 149 12.86 0.92 -18.05
N GLY A 150 12.02 1.00 -19.09
CA GLY A 150 11.61 -0.16 -19.86
C GLY A 150 10.97 -1.21 -18.95
N SER A 151 11.64 -2.35 -18.79
CA SER A 151 11.18 -3.44 -17.90
C SER A 151 11.87 -3.48 -16.52
N SER A 152 12.89 -2.64 -16.31
CA SER A 152 13.68 -2.63 -15.08
C SER A 152 13.10 -1.67 -14.05
N LEU A 153 12.84 -2.13 -12.82
CA LEU A 153 12.41 -1.27 -11.72
C LEU A 153 13.61 -0.47 -11.18
N ILE A 154 13.52 0.86 -11.23
CA ILE A 154 14.66 1.75 -10.88
C ILE A 154 14.40 2.63 -9.65
N SER A 155 13.15 2.94 -9.33
CA SER A 155 12.81 3.79 -8.18
C SER A 155 11.45 3.40 -7.61
N TRP A 156 11.30 3.48 -6.30
CA TRP A 156 10.05 3.18 -5.61
C TRP A 156 10.03 3.81 -4.22
N SER A 157 8.83 4.04 -3.70
CA SER A 157 8.65 4.47 -2.32
C SER A 157 7.24 4.15 -1.82
N SER A 158 7.10 4.06 -0.51
CA SER A 158 5.81 4.05 0.18
C SER A 158 5.90 5.00 1.36
N PHE A 159 4.99 5.97 1.44
CA PHE A 159 5.06 6.99 2.48
C PHE A 159 3.67 7.43 2.93
N LYS A 160 3.60 7.84 4.19
CA LYS A 160 2.39 8.41 4.76
C LYS A 160 2.26 9.86 4.32
N GLN A 161 1.10 10.26 3.80
CA GLN A 161 0.89 11.66 3.41
C GLN A 161 0.89 12.55 4.66
N LYS A 162 1.55 13.72 4.58
CA LYS A 162 1.60 14.71 5.67
C LYS A 162 0.24 15.34 5.96
N VAL A 163 -0.63 15.44 4.93
CA VAL A 163 -1.90 16.15 4.99
C VAL A 163 -3.06 15.17 4.84
N VAL A 164 -4.10 15.36 5.65
CA VAL A 164 -5.36 14.61 5.53
C VAL A 164 -6.15 15.12 4.32
N SER A 165 -6.59 14.20 3.46
CA SER A 165 -7.44 14.52 2.31
C SER A 165 -8.91 14.34 2.66
N ARG A 166 -9.76 15.27 2.23
CA ARG A 166 -11.21 15.26 2.50
C ARG A 166 -12.00 14.33 1.56
N SER A 167 -11.37 13.79 0.53
CA SER A 167 -11.93 12.80 -0.40
C SER A 167 -10.85 11.84 -0.89
N SER A 168 -11.25 10.64 -1.34
CA SER A 168 -10.36 9.66 -1.96
C SER A 168 -9.73 10.19 -3.25
N SER A 169 -10.51 10.84 -4.12
CA SER A 169 -9.98 11.42 -5.37
C SER A 169 -8.87 12.44 -5.11
N LYS A 170 -9.05 13.32 -4.11
CA LYS A 170 -8.01 14.30 -3.74
C LYS A 170 -6.75 13.61 -3.18
N PHE A 171 -6.91 12.48 -2.52
CA PHE A 171 -5.80 11.69 -2.01
C PHE A 171 -4.99 11.04 -3.14
N GLU A 172 -5.68 10.45 -4.11
CA GLU A 172 -5.10 9.87 -5.32
C GLU A 172 -4.36 10.93 -6.15
N TYR A 173 -4.98 12.09 -6.42
CA TYR A 173 -4.33 13.18 -7.15
C TYR A 173 -3.05 13.69 -6.46
N ARG A 174 -2.99 13.67 -5.13
CA ARG A 174 -1.77 14.03 -4.38
C ARG A 174 -0.69 12.97 -4.52
N GLY A 175 -1.07 11.69 -4.45
CA GLY A 175 -0.15 10.59 -4.70
C GLY A 175 0.47 10.70 -6.10
N LEU A 176 -0.38 10.95 -7.10
CA LEU A 176 0.03 11.15 -8.49
C LEU A 176 0.95 12.36 -8.66
N ALA A 177 0.62 13.51 -8.04
CA ALA A 177 1.47 14.70 -8.12
C ALA A 177 2.87 14.46 -7.54
N ASN A 178 2.97 13.78 -6.41
CA ASN A 178 4.27 13.43 -5.81
C ASN A 178 5.05 12.45 -6.69
N ALA A 179 4.38 11.48 -7.30
CA ALA A 179 5.04 10.54 -8.19
C ALA A 179 5.50 11.22 -9.49
N ALA A 180 4.75 12.20 -10.00
CA ALA A 180 5.13 12.98 -11.16
C ALA A 180 6.39 13.82 -10.87
N THR A 181 6.51 14.41 -9.67
CA THR A 181 7.73 15.15 -9.31
C THR A 181 8.96 14.24 -9.25
N GLU A 182 8.81 13.02 -8.71
CA GLU A 182 9.89 12.03 -8.68
C GLU A 182 10.24 11.56 -10.10
N LEU A 183 9.24 11.36 -10.96
CA LEU A 183 9.45 10.98 -12.35
C LEU A 183 10.21 12.07 -13.11
N THR A 184 9.82 13.34 -12.97
CA THR A 184 10.54 14.45 -13.62
C THR A 184 11.97 14.59 -13.10
N TRP A 185 12.22 14.28 -11.83
CA TRP A 185 13.57 14.27 -11.28
C TRP A 185 14.42 13.15 -11.89
N VAL A 186 13.88 11.94 -12.00
CA VAL A 186 14.57 10.81 -12.66
C VAL A 186 14.83 11.11 -14.13
N GLU A 187 13.87 11.68 -14.85
CA GLU A 187 14.02 12.08 -16.25
C GLU A 187 15.15 13.11 -16.43
N SER A 188 15.17 14.15 -15.58
CA SER A 188 16.25 15.14 -15.58
C SER A 188 17.62 14.50 -15.33
N LEU A 189 17.71 13.58 -14.36
CA LEU A 189 18.95 12.87 -14.04
C LEU A 189 19.44 12.03 -15.23
N LEU A 190 18.53 11.33 -15.92
CA LEU A 190 18.87 10.51 -17.09
C LEU A 190 19.30 11.35 -18.30
N HIS A 191 18.82 12.59 -18.41
CA HIS A 191 19.23 13.50 -19.49
C HIS A 191 20.62 14.14 -19.23
N GLU A 192 21.08 14.17 -17.98
CA GLU A 192 22.40 14.70 -17.62
C GLU A 192 23.55 13.68 -17.78
N LEU A 193 23.23 12.38 -17.82
CA LEU A 193 24.17 11.27 -17.98
C LEU A 193 24.57 11.04 -19.44
#